data_AF-A0A7Z7W0Z6-F1
#
_entry.id   AF-A0A7Z7W0Z6-F1
#
_cell.length_a   1.000
_cell.length_b   1.000
_cell.length_c   1.000
_cell.angle_alpha   90.00
_cell.angle_beta   90.00
_cell.angle_gamma   90.00
#
_symmetry.space_group_name_H-M   'P 1'
#
loop_
_entity.id
_entity.type
_entity.pdbx_description
1 polymer ?
#
loop_
_entity_poly.entity_id
_entity_poly.type
_entity_poly.pdbx_seq_one_letter_code
_entity_poly.pdbx_strand_id
1 'polypeptide(L)' 'MNNEQKEVIEHLVYQLELSVMNNLESYEHTEYVNGIEVVSEISREKHLELIMKWCAQELKNNFQLEKGE' A
#
# COMPACT_ATOMS: atom_id res chain seq x y z
N MET A 1 1.24 -12.74 -17.71
CA MET A 1 0.42 -11.83 -16.90
C MET A 1 -1.00 -11.89 -17.42
N ASN A 2 -1.98 -12.24 -16.59
CA ASN A 2 -3.39 -12.19 -16.95
C ASN A 2 -3.96 -10.77 -16.74
N ASN A 3 -5.23 -10.53 -17.08
CA ASN A 3 -5.85 -9.21 -16.94
C ASN A 3 -5.89 -8.75 -15.46
N GLU A 4 -6.22 -9.64 -14.53
CA GLU A 4 -6.26 -9.34 -13.10
C GLU A 4 -4.89 -8.87 -12.57
N GLN A 5 -3.81 -9.57 -12.95
CA GLN A 5 -2.45 -9.20 -12.60
C GLN A 5 -2.05 -7.85 -13.21
N LYS A 6 -2.53 -7.52 -14.41
CA LYS A 6 -2.29 -6.22 -15.03
C LYS A 6 -3.00 -5.10 -14.25
N GLU A 7 -4.25 -5.30 -13.87
CA GLU A 7 -5.03 -4.36 -13.05
C GLU A 7 -4.35 -4.11 -11.70
N VAL A 8 -3.80 -5.16 -11.07
CA VAL A 8 -3.01 -5.03 -9.85
C VAL A 8 -1.80 -4.14 -10.09
N ILE A 9 -1.00 -4.37 -11.14
CA ILE A 9 0.17 -3.53 -11.46
C ILE A 9 -0.24 -2.07 -11.68
N GLU A 10 -1.31 -1.82 -12.44
CA GLU A 10 -1.81 -0.47 -12.71
C GLU A 10 -2.23 0.24 -11.40
N HIS A 11 -2.87 -0.49 -10.48
CA HIS A 11 -3.23 0.04 -9.18
C HIS A 11 -2.00 0.35 -8.32
N LEU A 12 -0.99 -0.53 -8.31
CA LEU A 12 0.28 -0.29 -7.61
C LEU A 12 0.99 0.96 -8.14
N VAL A 13 1.09 1.09 -9.47
CA VAL A 13 1.72 2.26 -10.11
C VAL A 13 1.00 3.54 -9.71
N TYR A 14 -0.33 3.55 -9.79
CA TYR A 14 -1.14 4.70 -9.41
C TYR A 14 -0.90 5.14 -7.95
N GLN A 15 -0.89 4.20 -7.00
CA GLN A 15 -0.66 4.52 -5.59
C GLN A 15 0.77 5.04 -5.35
N LEU A 16 1.77 4.47 -6.01
CA LEU A 16 3.15 4.94 -5.92
C LEU A 16 3.31 6.35 -6.51
N GLU A 17 2.69 6.63 -7.65
CA GLU A 17 2.69 7.97 -8.25
C GLU A 17 2.02 9.01 -7.34
N LEU A 18 0.87 8.68 -6.74
CA LEU A 18 0.22 9.53 -5.74
C LEU A 18 1.14 9.83 -4.56
N SER A 19 1.86 8.83 -4.07
CA SER A 19 2.79 8.94 -2.93
C SER A 19 4.00 9.83 -3.22
N VAL A 20 4.45 9.84 -4.48
CA VAL A 20 5.51 10.72 -4.97
C VAL A 20 5.00 12.15 -5.12
N MET A 21 3.80 12.34 -5.67
CA MET A 21 3.22 13.67 -5.90
C MET A 21 2.77 14.37 -4.62
N ASN A 22 2.28 13.60 -3.65
CA ASN A 22 1.80 14.13 -2.38
C ASN A 22 2.97 14.31 -1.41
N ASN A 23 3.14 15.51 -0.86
CA ASN A 23 4.25 15.89 0.01
C ASN A 23 3.81 16.35 1.41
N LEU A 24 2.60 15.97 1.85
CA LEU A 24 2.13 16.25 3.21
C LEU A 24 3.08 15.64 4.25
N GLU A 25 3.21 16.33 5.39
CA GLU A 25 4.02 15.86 6.52
C GLU A 25 3.34 14.72 7.28
N SER A 26 2.01 14.68 7.25
CA SER A 26 1.17 13.71 7.93
C SER A 26 -0.04 13.31 7.09
N TYR A 27 -0.61 12.15 7.44
CA TYR A 27 -1.75 11.54 6.74
C TYR A 27 -2.75 10.98 7.75
N GLU A 28 -4.03 11.09 7.44
CA GLU A 28 -5.06 10.33 8.15
C GLU A 28 -4.92 8.84 7.80
N HIS A 29 -4.94 8.00 8.81
CA HIS A 29 -4.87 6.56 8.69
C HIS A 29 -5.96 5.91 9.52
N THR A 30 -6.77 5.11 8.84
CA THR A 30 -7.85 4.34 9.44
C THR A 30 -7.46 2.87 9.49
N GLU A 31 -7.56 2.26 10.66
CA GLU A 31 -7.39 0.83 10.87
C GLU A 31 -8.50 0.26 11.76
N TYR A 32 -8.71 -1.06 11.69
CA TYR A 32 -9.67 -1.76 12.55
C TYR A 32 -8.94 -2.51 13.66
N VAL A 33 -9.05 -2.03 14.90
CA VAL A 33 -8.48 -2.68 16.08
C VAL A 33 -9.61 -3.31 16.88
N ASN A 34 -9.59 -4.64 17.01
CA ASN A 34 -10.65 -5.41 17.68
C ASN A 34 -12.07 -5.13 17.13
N GLY A 35 -12.17 -4.90 15.81
CA GLY A 35 -13.43 -4.58 15.14
C GLY A 35 -13.92 -3.14 15.32
N ILE A 36 -13.14 -2.29 15.99
CA ILE A 36 -13.42 -0.86 16.14
C ILE A 36 -12.57 -0.09 15.12
N GLU A 37 -13.20 0.80 14.37
CA GLU A 37 -12.52 1.73 13.48
C GLU A 37 -11.76 2.77 14.31
N VAL A 38 -10.45 2.86 14.10
CA VAL A 38 -9.55 3.81 14.75
C VAL A 38 -8.97 4.70 13.66
N VAL A 39 -9.21 6.00 13.79
CA VAL A 39 -8.65 7.03 12.92
C VAL A 39 -7.51 7.72 13.66
N SER A 40 -6.35 7.80 13.03
CA SER A 40 -5.14 8.40 13.59
C SER A 40 -4.40 9.22 12.55
N GLU A 41 -3.59 10.17 13.00
CA GLU A 41 -2.64 10.86 12.13
C GLU A 41 -1.28 10.16 12.20
N ILE A 42 -0.71 9.83 11.04
CA ILE A 42 0.60 9.17 10.92
C ILE A 42 1.58 10.05 10.16
N SER A 43 2.88 9.90 10.44
CA SER A 43 3.92 10.61 9.70
C SER A 43 4.00 10.17 8.25
N ARG A 44 4.53 11.05 7.38
CA ARG A 44 4.86 10.70 5.99
C ARG A 44 5.72 9.44 5.88
N GLU A 45 6.74 9.29 6.72
CA GLU A 45 7.59 8.10 6.73
C GLU A 45 6.76 6.83 6.98
N LYS A 46 5.85 6.87 7.97
CA LYS A 46 4.98 5.74 8.28
C LYS A 46 4.01 5.45 7.15
N HIS A 47 3.44 6.48 6.53
CA HIS A 47 2.56 6.34 5.38
C HIS A 47 3.26 5.65 4.21
N LEU A 48 4.47 6.08 3.86
CA LEU A 48 5.27 5.45 2.80
C LEU A 48 5.64 4.00 3.14
N GLU A 49 5.97 3.70 4.40
CA GLU A 49 6.21 2.33 4.87
C GLU A 49 4.97 1.43 4.64
N LEU A 50 3.77 1.93 4.95
CA LEU A 50 2.52 1.19 4.76
C LEU A 50 2.23 0.94 3.27
N ILE A 51 2.43 1.94 2.41
CA ILE A 51 2.28 1.78 0.95
C ILE A 51 3.25 0.73 0.42
N MET A 52 4.52 0.75 0.86
CA MET A 52 5.51 -0.26 0.45
C MET A 52 5.11 -1.67 0.89
N LYS A 53 4.64 -1.83 2.14
CA LYS A 53 4.15 -3.11 2.65
C LYS A 53 2.95 -3.61 1.85
N TRP A 54 2.00 -2.73 1.56
CA TRP A 54 0.84 -3.05 0.74
C TRP A 54 1.24 -3.47 -0.67
N CYS A 55 2.12 -2.71 -1.35
CA CYS A 55 2.62 -3.07 -2.67
C CYS A 55 3.29 -4.45 -2.68
N ALA A 56 4.13 -4.73 -1.69
CA ALA A 56 4.78 -6.04 -1.57
C ALA A 56 3.77 -7.18 -1.33
N GLN A 57 2.71 -6.92 -0.57
CA GLN A 57 1.65 -7.90 -0.31
C GLN A 57 0.85 -8.20 -1.58
N GLU A 58 0.43 -7.17 -2.32
CA GLU A 58 -0.29 -7.33 -3.59
C GLU A 58 0.52 -8.08 -4.64
N LEU A 59 1.82 -7.77 -4.76
CA LEU A 59 2.71 -8.50 -5.66
C LEU A 59 2.80 -9.98 -5.27
N LYS A 60 2.98 -10.30 -3.99
CA LYS A 60 3.04 -11.70 -3.53
C LYS A 60 1.74 -12.45 -3.78
N ASN A 61 0.61 -11.84 -3.43
CA ASN A 61 -0.72 -12.45 -3.56
C ASN A 61 -1.06 -12.74 -5.03
N ASN A 62 -0.72 -11.84 -5.93
CA ASN A 62 -1.19 -11.92 -7.32
C ASN A 62 -0.16 -12.54 -8.29
N PHE A 63 1.12 -12.63 -7.91
CA PHE A 63 2.19 -13.12 -8.80
C PHE A 63 2.92 -14.37 -8.31
N GLN A 64 2.41 -15.04 -7.26
CA GLN A 64 3.01 -16.28 -6.72
C GLN A 64 4.50 -16.12 -6.39
N LEU A 65 4.89 -14.93 -5.92
CA LEU A 65 6.28 -14.64 -5.57
C LEU A 65 6.58 -15.25 -4.19
N GLU A 66 7.38 -16.32 -4.15
CA GLU A 66 7.92 -16.82 -2.88
C GLU A 66 8.90 -15.80 -2.30
N LYS A 67 9.01 -15.73 -0.97
CA LYS A 67 10.08 -14.96 -0.33
C LYS A 67 11.41 -15.49 -0.88
N GLY A 68 12.19 -14.64 -1.55
CA GLY A 68 13.58 -14.95 -1.81
C GLY A 68 14.25 -15.32 -0.49
N GLU A 69 14.83 -16.52 -0.44
CA GLU A 69 15.68 -16.98 0.66
C GLU A 69 16.87 -16.05 0.88
#